data_AF-A0A7X7BVM9-F1
#
_entry.id   AF-A0A7X7BVM9-F1
#
_cell.length_a   1.000
_cell.length_b   1.000
_cell.length_c   1.000
_cell.angle_alpha   90.00
_cell.angle_beta   90.00
_cell.angle_gamma   90.00
#
_symmetry.space_group_name_H-M   'P 1'
#
loop_
_entity.id
_entity.type
_entity.pdbx_description
1 polymer ?
#
loop_
_entity_poly.entity_id
_entity_poly.type
_entity_poly.pdbx_seq_one_letter_code
_entity_poly.pdbx_strand_id
1 'polypeptide(L)'
;MSNVSNLSNLPDLSNCSDSSTFSVTSYLGKIQPFAGAEPSAIAKKAFQTPVFLTKLGLVGDEQAEKRFHGGPDRALCHYPREHYTYWQTTYPALADYFVAPGFGENISTLGMTESNTFIGDIYRWGNAIIQVTQPRSPCYKLNFHLKIDDLSLQMQQTGFCGWLYRVISEGVVSPDAPLERLSRNSNLSVKRAIDIAFNEPFNEANTRLVLQSAGLSASWCRTMQTRLLTGEIESFEGRLFNNPHAK
;
A
#
# COMPACT_ATOMS: atom_id res chain seq x y z
N MET A 1 21.75 -37.22 -3.51
CA MET A 1 20.56 -36.56 -2.92
C MET A 1 20.89 -36.44 -1.44
N SER A 2 21.01 -35.29 -0.80
CA SER A 2 20.37 -33.98 -0.96
C SER A 2 21.23 -32.95 -0.22
N ASN A 3 21.64 -31.87 -0.89
CA ASN A 3 22.27 -30.71 -0.24
C ASN A 3 21.19 -29.82 0.34
N VAL A 4 21.14 -29.73 1.68
CA VAL A 4 20.39 -28.72 2.41
C VAL A 4 21.40 -27.69 2.90
N SER A 5 21.60 -26.61 2.15
CA SER A 5 22.39 -25.47 2.60
C SER A 5 22.03 -24.23 1.80
N ASN A 6 21.17 -23.38 2.36
CA ASN A 6 21.27 -21.91 2.32
C ASN A 6 20.01 -21.29 2.96
N LEU A 7 20.01 -21.21 4.28
CA LEU A 7 19.07 -20.39 5.06
C LEU A 7 19.77 -19.22 5.78
N SER A 8 21.04 -18.95 5.47
CA SER A 8 21.87 -17.98 6.18
C SER A 8 21.98 -16.64 5.47
N ASN A 9 20.86 -15.94 5.27
CA ASN A 9 20.84 -14.50 4.91
C ASN A 9 19.53 -13.83 5.36
N LEU A 10 19.03 -14.19 6.55
CA LEU A 10 18.05 -13.37 7.24
C LEU A 10 18.82 -12.30 8.03
N PRO A 11 18.45 -11.02 7.95
CA PRO A 11 19.10 -9.98 8.74
C PRO A 11 18.98 -10.31 10.23
N ASP A 12 20.06 -10.07 10.97
CA ASP A 12 20.10 -10.23 12.42
C ASP A 12 19.15 -9.21 13.08
N LEU A 13 18.01 -9.69 13.56
CA LEU A 13 16.94 -8.88 14.17
C LEU A 13 17.20 -8.58 15.66
N SER A 14 18.36 -8.94 16.22
CA SER A 14 18.62 -8.89 17.66
C SER A 14 18.85 -7.50 18.25
N ASN A 15 18.92 -6.43 17.44
CA ASN A 15 19.32 -5.09 17.91
C ASN A 15 18.37 -3.92 17.51
N CYS A 16 17.07 -4.16 17.30
CA CYS A 16 16.13 -3.07 17.04
C CYS A 16 15.39 -2.66 18.33
N SER A 17 15.93 -1.67 19.05
CA SER A 17 15.37 -1.14 20.32
C SER A 17 14.17 -0.19 20.12
N ASP A 18 13.46 -0.29 18.99
CA ASP A 18 12.32 0.57 18.66
C ASP A 18 11.11 -0.29 18.23
N SER A 19 10.74 -1.20 19.14
CA SER A 19 9.59 -2.11 19.02
C SER A 19 8.28 -1.33 19.16
N SER A 20 7.92 -0.58 18.13
CA SER A 20 6.56 -0.04 18.01
C SER A 20 5.60 -1.15 17.63
N THR A 21 4.51 -1.26 18.39
CA THR A 21 3.42 -2.22 18.17
C THR A 21 2.16 -1.45 17.80
N PHE A 22 1.45 -1.90 16.76
CA PHE A 22 0.27 -1.23 16.23
C PHE A 22 -0.91 -2.19 16.15
N SER A 23 -2.03 -1.83 16.78
CA SER A 23 -3.28 -2.58 16.66
C SER A 23 -3.84 -2.45 15.25
N VAL A 24 -4.33 -3.57 14.71
CA VAL A 24 -4.80 -3.67 13.32
C VAL A 24 -6.23 -4.17 13.27
N THR A 25 -7.03 -3.60 12.39
CA THR A 25 -8.23 -4.25 11.88
C THR A 25 -7.98 -4.69 10.45
N SER A 26 -8.27 -5.96 10.16
CA SER A 26 -7.85 -6.61 8.93
C SER A 26 -9.03 -7.11 8.12
N TYR A 27 -8.98 -6.89 6.81
CA TYR A 27 -10.09 -7.10 5.89
C TYR A 27 -9.68 -7.97 4.71
N LEU A 28 -10.59 -8.85 4.29
CA LEU A 28 -10.50 -9.60 3.05
C LEU A 28 -11.85 -9.64 2.36
N GLY A 29 -11.86 -9.78 1.04
CA GLY A 29 -13.09 -9.82 0.25
C GLY A 29 -12.90 -10.53 -1.07
N LYS A 30 -13.97 -11.15 -1.54
CA LYS A 30 -14.08 -11.66 -2.90
C LYS A 30 -14.55 -10.55 -3.84
N ILE A 31 -14.24 -10.67 -5.12
CA ILE A 31 -14.78 -9.78 -6.15
C ILE A 31 -16.29 -9.94 -6.16
N GLN A 32 -17.00 -8.81 -6.04
CA GLN A 32 -18.45 -8.77 -6.22
C GLN A 32 -18.79 -7.83 -7.38
N PRO A 33 -19.80 -8.18 -8.20
CA PRO A 33 -20.30 -7.27 -9.21
C PRO A 33 -20.90 -6.01 -8.55
N PHE A 34 -20.57 -4.84 -9.09
CA PHE A 34 -21.08 -3.56 -8.62
C PHE A 34 -21.95 -2.95 -9.73
N ALA A 35 -23.14 -2.45 -9.39
CA ALA A 35 -24.04 -1.89 -10.40
C ALA A 35 -23.42 -0.62 -11.00
N GLY A 36 -23.12 -0.64 -12.31
CA GLY A 36 -22.57 0.49 -13.06
C GLY A 36 -21.04 0.63 -13.02
N ALA A 37 -20.30 -0.34 -12.48
CA ALA A 37 -18.83 -0.36 -12.50
C ALA A 37 -18.29 -1.78 -12.76
N GLU A 38 -16.99 -1.91 -13.07
CA GLU A 38 -16.36 -3.23 -13.16
C GLU A 38 -16.36 -3.96 -11.81
N PRO A 39 -16.42 -5.30 -11.79
CA PRO A 39 -16.38 -6.09 -10.56
C PRO A 39 -15.15 -5.76 -9.71
N SER A 40 -15.36 -5.56 -8.40
CA SER A 40 -14.34 -5.09 -7.48
C SER A 40 -14.42 -5.84 -6.14
N ALA A 41 -13.27 -6.04 -5.49
CA ALA A 41 -13.18 -6.64 -4.15
C ALA A 41 -13.24 -5.58 -3.03
N ILE A 42 -13.84 -4.41 -3.29
CA ILE A 42 -13.90 -3.26 -2.38
C ILE A 42 -14.77 -3.52 -1.14
N ALA A 43 -15.79 -4.39 -1.24
CA ALA A 43 -16.65 -4.80 -0.13
C ALA A 43 -15.97 -5.86 0.76
N LYS A 44 -14.75 -5.59 1.22
CA LYS A 44 -14.03 -6.48 2.14
C LYS A 44 -14.73 -6.49 3.50
N LYS A 45 -14.69 -7.64 4.19
CA LYS A 45 -15.20 -7.79 5.55
C LYS A 45 -14.04 -8.02 6.51
N ALA A 46 -14.19 -7.50 7.73
CA ALA A 46 -13.23 -7.79 8.79
C ALA A 46 -13.24 -9.29 9.06
N PHE A 47 -12.10 -9.96 8.91
CA PHE A 47 -12.04 -11.39 9.20
C PHE A 47 -11.94 -11.63 10.71
N GLN A 48 -12.64 -12.67 11.18
CA GLN A 48 -12.78 -12.99 12.62
C GLN A 48 -12.02 -14.25 13.03
N THR A 49 -11.34 -14.89 12.09
CA THR A 49 -10.61 -16.14 12.30
C THR A 49 -9.22 -16.04 11.69
N PRO A 50 -8.22 -16.81 12.15
CA PRO A 50 -6.89 -16.79 11.56
C PRO A 50 -6.92 -17.12 10.06
N VAL A 51 -6.12 -16.39 9.28
CA VAL A 51 -6.02 -16.51 7.82
C VAL A 51 -4.56 -16.76 7.45
N PHE A 52 -4.33 -17.60 6.43
CA PHE A 52 -2.99 -17.79 5.90
C PHE A 52 -2.63 -16.66 4.92
N LEU A 53 -1.47 -16.03 5.12
CA LEU A 53 -0.94 -14.99 4.25
C LEU A 53 0.13 -15.59 3.33
N THR A 54 -0.17 -15.62 2.03
CA THR A 54 0.73 -16.09 0.98
C THR A 54 1.58 -14.95 0.41
N LYS A 55 2.56 -15.27 -0.44
CA LYS A 55 3.32 -14.29 -1.24
C LYS A 55 2.45 -13.36 -2.08
N LEU A 56 1.22 -13.75 -2.38
CA LEU A 56 0.32 -12.99 -3.25
C LEU A 56 -0.84 -12.33 -2.50
N GLY A 57 -0.92 -12.49 -1.18
CA GLY A 57 -1.98 -11.91 -0.35
C GLY A 57 -2.65 -12.92 0.57
N LEU A 58 -3.69 -12.45 1.27
CA LEU A 58 -4.50 -13.25 2.19
C LEU A 58 -5.28 -14.31 1.42
N VAL A 59 -5.29 -15.55 1.93
CA VAL A 59 -6.14 -16.60 1.36
C VAL A 59 -7.61 -16.18 1.45
N GLY A 60 -8.30 -16.22 0.32
CA GLY A 60 -9.70 -15.80 0.21
C GLY A 60 -9.88 -14.32 -0.16
N ASP A 61 -8.80 -13.54 -0.24
CA ASP A 61 -8.83 -12.19 -0.83
C ASP A 61 -8.65 -12.27 -2.34
N GLU A 62 -9.53 -11.60 -3.08
CA GLU A 62 -9.44 -11.51 -4.53
C GLU A 62 -9.03 -10.10 -4.97
N GLN A 63 -8.28 -10.03 -6.08
CA GLN A 63 -7.89 -8.78 -6.72
C GLN A 63 -8.38 -8.81 -8.16
N ALA A 64 -9.26 -7.89 -8.52
CA ALA A 64 -9.90 -7.84 -9.84
C ALA A 64 -8.90 -7.70 -10.99
N GLU A 65 -7.80 -6.96 -10.78
CA GLU A 65 -6.75 -6.78 -11.79
C GLU A 65 -5.36 -7.09 -11.25
N LYS A 66 -4.95 -8.34 -11.36
CA LYS A 66 -3.64 -8.80 -10.88
C LYS A 66 -2.46 -8.08 -11.54
N ARG A 67 -2.61 -7.59 -12.78
CA ARG A 67 -1.54 -6.86 -13.50
C ARG A 67 -1.24 -5.48 -12.90
N PHE A 68 -2.28 -4.73 -12.52
CA PHE A 68 -2.14 -3.34 -12.06
C PHE A 68 -2.23 -3.20 -10.54
N HIS A 69 -2.95 -4.10 -9.88
CA HIS A 69 -3.22 -4.03 -8.44
C HIS A 69 -2.69 -5.23 -7.65
N GLY A 70 -2.08 -6.21 -8.34
CA GLY A 70 -1.53 -7.40 -7.71
C GLY A 70 -0.07 -7.66 -7.97
N GLY A 71 0.37 -8.84 -7.57
CA GLY A 71 1.76 -9.27 -7.64
C GLY A 71 2.49 -9.16 -6.29
N PRO A 72 3.69 -9.74 -6.20
CA PRO A 72 4.39 -9.95 -4.93
C PRO A 72 4.72 -8.64 -4.19
N ASP A 73 4.89 -7.52 -4.90
CA ASP A 73 5.15 -6.21 -4.30
C ASP A 73 3.90 -5.51 -3.75
N ARG A 74 2.71 -6.07 -4.00
CA ARG A 74 1.40 -5.45 -3.74
C ARG A 74 0.43 -6.49 -3.17
N ALA A 75 0.95 -7.36 -2.31
CA ALA A 75 0.22 -8.46 -1.71
C ALA A 75 -0.82 -7.96 -0.68
N LEU A 76 -0.54 -6.83 -0.03
CA LEU A 76 -1.42 -6.21 0.95
C LEU A 76 -1.48 -4.69 0.72
N CYS A 77 -2.67 -4.13 0.95
CA CYS A 77 -2.88 -2.68 0.99
C CYS A 77 -3.15 -2.19 2.42
N HIS A 78 -2.52 -1.09 2.80
CA HIS A 78 -2.73 -0.38 4.07
C HIS A 78 -3.43 0.94 3.85
N TYR A 79 -4.39 1.29 4.70
CA TYR A 79 -4.91 2.66 4.78
C TYR A 79 -5.02 3.14 6.24
N PRO A 80 -4.41 4.30 6.59
CA PRO A 80 -4.54 4.89 7.93
C PRO A 80 -5.99 5.26 8.24
N ARG A 81 -6.47 4.88 9.44
CA ARG A 81 -7.85 5.17 9.84
C ARG A 81 -8.06 6.65 10.14
N GLU A 82 -6.99 7.36 10.52
CA GLU A 82 -6.96 8.80 10.75
C GLU A 82 -7.52 9.59 9.56
N HIS A 83 -7.28 9.11 8.33
CA HIS A 83 -7.70 9.81 7.12
C HIS A 83 -9.20 9.75 6.88
N TYR A 84 -9.92 8.77 7.46
CA TYR A 84 -11.38 8.73 7.35
C TYR A 84 -12.04 9.97 7.95
N THR A 85 -11.52 10.49 9.08
CA THR A 85 -12.03 11.72 9.69
C THR A 85 -11.88 12.93 8.75
N TYR A 86 -10.76 13.02 8.04
CA TYR A 86 -10.57 14.05 7.02
C TYR A 86 -11.64 13.95 5.93
N TRP A 87 -11.83 12.76 5.34
CA TRP A 87 -12.79 12.58 4.26
C TRP A 87 -14.25 12.76 4.69
N GLN A 88 -14.61 12.34 5.89
CA GLN A 88 -15.93 12.58 6.48
C GLN A 88 -16.21 14.08 6.64
N THR A 89 -15.19 14.86 6.97
CA THR A 89 -15.30 16.33 7.11
C THR A 89 -15.33 17.02 5.74
N THR A 90 -14.53 16.55 4.78
CA THR A 90 -14.52 17.08 3.41
C THR A 90 -15.83 16.76 2.66
N TYR A 91 -16.42 15.60 2.94
CA TYR A 91 -17.66 15.14 2.29
C TYR A 91 -18.72 14.68 3.30
N PRO A 92 -19.35 15.59 4.05
CA PRO A 92 -20.30 15.22 5.11
C PRO A 92 -21.50 14.42 4.60
N ALA A 93 -21.97 14.72 3.39
CA ALA A 93 -23.09 14.00 2.76
C ALA A 93 -22.76 12.54 2.40
N LEU A 94 -21.47 12.18 2.38
CA LEU A 94 -20.98 10.84 2.07
C LEU A 94 -20.22 10.22 3.27
N ALA A 95 -20.35 10.79 4.47
CA ALA A 95 -19.58 10.38 5.65
C ALA A 95 -19.69 8.87 5.95
N ASP A 96 -20.86 8.28 5.71
CA ASP A 96 -21.12 6.85 5.92
C ASP A 96 -20.32 5.94 4.98
N TYR A 97 -19.85 6.46 3.83
CA TYR A 97 -18.98 5.72 2.91
C TYR A 97 -17.50 5.80 3.31
N PHE A 98 -17.12 6.78 4.14
CA PHE A 98 -15.76 6.97 4.63
C PHE A 98 -15.54 6.23 5.95
N VAL A 99 -15.68 4.91 5.88
CA VAL A 99 -15.37 3.97 6.96
C VAL A 99 -14.54 2.81 6.40
N ALA A 100 -13.72 2.18 7.23
CA ALA A 100 -12.91 1.04 6.80
C ALA A 100 -13.79 -0.18 6.43
N PRO A 101 -13.54 -0.88 5.29
CA PRO A 101 -12.42 -0.73 4.36
C PRO A 101 -12.79 0.03 3.08
N GLY A 102 -13.34 1.24 3.18
CA GLY A 102 -13.90 2.01 2.07
C GLY A 102 -12.90 2.41 0.98
N PHE A 103 -11.59 2.29 1.23
CA PHE A 103 -10.57 2.46 0.20
C PHE A 103 -10.05 1.12 -0.34
N GLY A 104 -10.59 -0.01 0.11
CA GLY A 104 -10.24 -1.36 -0.33
C GLY A 104 -8.99 -1.93 0.33
N GLU A 105 -8.58 -1.38 1.48
CA GLU A 105 -7.42 -1.83 2.21
C GLU A 105 -7.62 -3.19 2.87
N ASN A 106 -6.53 -3.94 3.01
CA ASN A 106 -6.49 -5.16 3.81
C ASN A 106 -6.17 -4.86 5.27
N ILE A 107 -5.45 -3.77 5.54
CA ILE A 107 -4.93 -3.40 6.85
C ILE A 107 -5.36 -1.96 7.16
N SER A 108 -6.09 -1.78 8.26
CA SER A 108 -6.48 -0.47 8.78
C SER A 108 -6.00 -0.32 10.22
N THR A 109 -5.29 0.77 10.51
CA THR A 109 -4.65 1.03 11.81
C THR A 109 -4.90 2.44 12.31
N LEU A 110 -4.67 2.67 13.59
CA LEU A 110 -4.43 3.99 14.18
C LEU A 110 -2.97 4.05 14.66
N GLY A 111 -2.35 5.22 14.60
CA GLY A 111 -0.96 5.48 14.97
C GLY A 111 0.06 5.24 13.85
N MET A 112 -0.36 4.77 12.67
CA MET A 112 0.51 4.60 11.50
C MET A 112 -0.01 5.47 10.36
N THR A 113 0.81 6.40 9.90
CA THR A 113 0.54 7.28 8.76
C THR A 113 1.72 7.28 7.80
N GLU A 114 1.55 7.92 6.65
CA GLU A 114 2.60 8.06 5.65
C GLU A 114 3.84 8.80 6.18
N SER A 115 3.66 9.64 7.21
CA SER A 115 4.73 10.44 7.80
C SER A 115 5.63 9.64 8.75
N ASN A 116 5.13 8.57 9.37
CA ASN A 116 5.87 7.75 10.33
C ASN A 116 6.12 6.30 9.88
N THR A 117 5.67 5.95 8.68
CA THR A 117 5.95 4.68 8.00
C THR A 117 6.95 4.91 6.89
N PHE A 118 7.95 4.03 6.77
CA PHE A 118 9.07 4.22 5.83
C PHE A 118 9.13 3.10 4.79
N ILE A 119 9.59 3.45 3.59
CA ILE A 119 9.84 2.46 2.53
C ILE A 119 10.85 1.45 3.05
N GLY A 120 10.54 0.15 2.93
CA GLY A 120 11.41 -0.92 3.41
C GLY A 120 11.27 -1.25 4.89
N ASP A 121 10.44 -0.56 5.69
CA ASP A 121 10.10 -0.99 7.05
C ASP A 121 9.59 -2.44 7.00
N ILE A 122 10.03 -3.27 7.95
CA ILE A 122 9.66 -4.69 8.07
C ILE A 122 8.85 -4.88 9.35
N TYR A 123 7.71 -5.54 9.21
CA TYR A 123 6.80 -5.83 10.31
C TYR A 123 6.57 -7.34 10.45
N ARG A 124 6.52 -7.81 11.70
CA ARG A 124 5.92 -9.09 12.06
C ARG A 124 4.41 -8.90 12.17
N TRP A 125 3.66 -9.84 11.63
CA TRP A 125 2.22 -9.94 11.82
C TRP A 125 1.86 -11.40 12.06
N GLY A 126 1.57 -11.76 13.32
CA GLY A 126 1.46 -13.16 13.70
C GLY A 126 2.72 -13.94 13.31
N ASN A 127 2.57 -14.97 12.48
CA ASN A 127 3.68 -15.80 11.99
C ASN A 127 4.25 -15.30 10.64
N ALA A 128 3.69 -14.25 10.05
CA ALA A 128 4.15 -13.70 8.79
C ALA A 128 5.11 -12.52 9.00
N ILE A 129 5.91 -12.25 7.98
CA ILE A 129 6.77 -11.06 7.90
C ILE A 129 6.43 -10.31 6.62
N ILE A 130 6.12 -9.02 6.74
CA ILE A 130 5.75 -8.14 5.62
C ILE A 130 6.69 -6.94 5.54
N GLN A 131 6.86 -6.37 4.35
CA GLN A 131 7.74 -5.23 4.12
C GLN A 131 7.04 -4.17 3.27
N VAL A 132 7.15 -2.90 3.67
CA VAL A 132 6.61 -1.75 2.92
C VAL A 132 7.36 -1.60 1.61
N THR A 133 6.64 -1.54 0.49
CA THR A 133 7.25 -1.54 -0.85
C THR A 133 7.14 -0.21 -1.58
N GLN A 134 5.99 0.43 -1.48
CA GLN A 134 5.67 1.66 -2.20
C GLN A 134 4.46 2.34 -1.57
N PRO A 135 4.29 3.65 -1.78
CA PRO A 135 3.00 4.28 -1.64
C PRO A 135 1.97 3.61 -2.55
N ARG A 136 0.71 3.59 -2.10
CA ARG A 136 -0.39 3.23 -2.97
C ARG A 136 -0.60 4.37 -3.96
N SER A 137 -0.70 4.07 -5.24
CA SER A 137 -1.07 5.06 -6.25
C SER A 137 -2.60 5.11 -6.36
N PRO A 138 -3.26 6.24 -6.05
CA PRO A 138 -4.70 6.39 -6.29
C PRO A 138 -5.04 6.17 -7.77
N CYS A 139 -6.22 5.62 -8.06
CA CYS A 139 -6.69 5.39 -9.42
C CYS A 139 -8.16 5.78 -9.59
N TYR A 140 -8.56 6.04 -10.83
CA TYR A 140 -9.90 6.49 -11.22
C TYR A 140 -11.03 5.60 -10.70
N LYS A 141 -10.79 4.32 -10.43
CA LYS A 141 -11.81 3.40 -9.90
C LYS A 141 -12.35 3.84 -8.54
N LEU A 142 -11.56 4.57 -7.76
CA LEU A 142 -12.02 5.17 -6.50
C LEU A 142 -13.03 6.30 -6.75
N ASN A 143 -12.85 7.07 -7.81
CA ASN A 143 -13.76 8.14 -8.20
C ASN A 143 -15.16 7.57 -8.46
N PHE A 144 -15.24 6.46 -9.22
CA PHE A 144 -16.48 5.74 -9.46
C PHE A 144 -17.06 5.08 -8.21
N HIS A 145 -16.20 4.48 -7.38
CA HIS A 145 -16.64 3.77 -6.17
C HIS A 145 -17.35 4.70 -5.18
N LEU A 146 -16.78 5.89 -4.95
CA LEU A 146 -17.28 6.86 -3.97
C LEU A 146 -18.10 7.98 -4.61
N LYS A 147 -18.31 7.93 -5.93
CA LYS A 147 -19.08 8.90 -6.73
C LYS A 147 -18.58 10.34 -6.54
N ILE A 148 -17.26 10.49 -6.56
CA ILE A 148 -16.54 11.76 -6.46
C ILE A 148 -15.54 11.82 -7.60
N ASP A 149 -15.81 12.66 -8.60
CA ASP A 149 -15.14 12.62 -9.91
C ASP A 149 -13.62 12.77 -9.86
N ASP A 150 -13.09 13.49 -8.87
CA ASP A 150 -11.68 13.84 -8.72
C ASP A 150 -11.03 13.24 -7.46
N LEU A 151 -11.67 12.27 -6.79
CA LEU A 151 -11.19 11.75 -5.51
C LEU A 151 -9.75 11.24 -5.56
N SER A 152 -9.38 10.50 -6.60
CA SER A 152 -8.02 10.00 -6.76
C SER A 152 -6.98 11.10 -6.93
N LEU A 153 -7.33 12.23 -7.55
CA LEU A 153 -6.48 13.43 -7.60
C LEU A 153 -6.32 14.02 -6.19
N GLN A 154 -7.42 14.17 -5.45
CA GLN A 154 -7.38 14.73 -4.09
C GLN A 154 -6.57 13.86 -3.13
N MET A 155 -6.69 12.53 -3.20
CA MET A 155 -5.86 11.60 -2.43
C MET A 155 -4.37 11.78 -2.74
N GLN A 156 -4.04 11.98 -4.01
CA GLN A 156 -2.66 12.21 -4.44
C GLN A 156 -2.13 13.56 -3.90
N GLN A 157 -2.91 14.63 -4.04
CA GLN A 157 -2.53 15.97 -3.61
C GLN A 157 -2.38 16.10 -2.09
N THR A 158 -3.30 15.50 -1.33
CA THR A 158 -3.21 15.46 0.14
C THR A 158 -2.10 14.52 0.63
N GLY A 159 -1.77 13.50 -0.17
CA GLY A 159 -0.88 12.42 0.20
C GLY A 159 -1.50 11.37 1.12
N PHE A 160 -2.83 11.40 1.31
CA PHE A 160 -3.59 10.40 2.07
C PHE A 160 -3.88 9.18 1.21
N CYS A 161 -2.80 8.52 0.81
CA CYS A 161 -2.79 7.44 -0.17
C CYS A 161 -2.75 6.06 0.50
N GLY A 162 -2.15 5.93 1.68
CA GLY A 162 -1.72 4.65 2.22
C GLY A 162 -0.53 4.05 1.44
N TRP A 163 -0.24 2.77 1.70
CA TRP A 163 0.92 2.07 1.13
C TRP A 163 0.66 0.59 0.93
N LEU A 164 1.61 -0.08 0.28
CA LEU A 164 1.52 -1.49 -0.07
C LEU A 164 2.65 -2.29 0.60
N TYR A 165 2.40 -3.58 0.78
CA TYR A 165 3.40 -4.52 1.30
C TYR A 165 3.64 -5.69 0.36
N ARG A 166 4.87 -6.22 0.43
CA ARG A 166 5.21 -7.58 0.04
C ARG A 166 5.28 -8.49 1.25
N VAL A 167 5.13 -9.79 1.02
CA VAL A 167 5.28 -10.81 2.06
C VAL A 167 6.68 -11.42 1.97
N ILE A 168 7.51 -11.19 3.00
CA ILE A 168 8.87 -11.71 3.13
C ILE A 168 8.86 -13.14 3.65
N SER A 169 8.00 -13.43 4.63
CA SER A 169 7.73 -14.79 5.10
C SER A 169 6.22 -15.01 5.16
N GLU A 170 5.76 -16.08 4.53
CA GLU A 170 4.37 -16.52 4.62
C GLU A 170 4.07 -17.02 6.03
N GLY A 171 2.80 -16.99 6.43
CA GLY A 171 2.40 -17.44 7.75
C GLY A 171 0.94 -17.18 8.07
N VAL A 172 0.49 -17.73 9.19
CA VAL A 172 -0.84 -17.47 9.74
C VAL A 172 -0.85 -16.10 10.41
N VAL A 173 -1.85 -15.30 10.07
CA VAL A 173 -2.15 -14.00 10.70
C VAL A 173 -3.51 -14.08 11.38
N SER A 174 -3.67 -13.47 12.55
CA SER A 174 -4.95 -13.45 13.29
C SER A 174 -5.48 -12.02 13.42
N PRO A 175 -6.80 -11.85 13.64
CA PRO A 175 -7.40 -10.53 13.84
C PRO A 175 -6.76 -9.75 15.01
N ASP A 176 -6.33 -10.47 16.04
CA ASP A 176 -5.78 -9.89 17.27
C ASP A 176 -4.26 -9.72 17.24
N ALA A 177 -3.58 -10.23 16.21
CA ALA A 177 -2.14 -10.07 16.07
C ALA A 177 -1.81 -8.64 15.63
N PRO A 178 -1.01 -7.89 16.41
CA PRO A 178 -0.60 -6.55 16.01
C PRO A 178 0.45 -6.58 14.90
N LEU A 179 0.74 -5.41 14.33
CA LEU A 179 1.95 -5.18 13.56
C LEU A 179 3.06 -4.76 14.50
N GLU A 180 4.16 -5.51 14.50
CA GLU A 180 5.33 -5.23 15.32
C GLU A 180 6.50 -4.88 14.40
N ARG A 181 7.03 -3.66 14.52
CA ARG A 181 8.16 -3.25 13.69
C ARG A 181 9.41 -4.03 14.08
N LEU A 182 9.96 -4.79 13.14
CA LEU A 182 11.18 -5.56 13.31
C LEU A 182 12.42 -4.80 12.85
N SER A 183 12.29 -3.99 11.79
CA SER A 183 13.41 -3.22 11.24
C SER A 183 12.92 -1.98 10.50
N ARG A 184 13.78 -0.95 10.50
CA ARG A 184 13.73 0.21 9.61
C ARG A 184 14.94 0.17 8.67
N ASN A 185 14.68 0.07 7.37
CA ASN A 185 15.74 -0.11 6.35
C ASN A 185 15.93 1.10 5.43
N SER A 186 15.16 2.18 5.62
CA SER A 186 15.31 3.45 4.90
C SER A 186 14.90 4.62 5.78
N ASN A 187 15.42 5.80 5.45
CA ASN A 187 14.99 7.09 6.01
C ASN A 187 13.99 7.82 5.11
N LEU A 188 13.51 7.17 4.04
CA LEU A 188 12.48 7.71 3.16
C LEU A 188 11.09 7.34 3.69
N SER A 189 10.39 8.31 4.30
CA SER A 189 8.99 8.11 4.69
C SER A 189 8.10 7.91 3.46
N VAL A 190 6.99 7.20 3.62
CA VAL A 190 5.99 7.04 2.58
C VAL A 190 5.49 8.42 2.10
N LYS A 191 5.31 9.39 3.02
CA LYS A 191 4.91 10.76 2.70
C LYS A 191 5.93 11.45 1.79
N ARG A 192 7.22 11.34 2.10
CA ARG A 192 8.28 11.91 1.27
C ARG A 192 8.32 11.25 -0.11
N ALA A 193 8.13 9.92 -0.17
CA ALA A 193 8.05 9.20 -1.44
C ALA A 193 6.85 9.66 -2.30
N ILE A 194 5.69 9.90 -1.69
CA ILE A 194 4.50 10.47 -2.35
C ILE A 194 4.80 11.85 -2.92
N ASP A 195 5.40 12.73 -2.11
CA ASP A 195 5.66 14.11 -2.53
C ASP A 195 6.61 14.16 -3.73
N ILE A 196 7.73 13.42 -3.66
CA ILE A 196 8.69 13.30 -4.78
C ILE A 196 8.02 12.73 -6.02
N ALA A 197 7.15 11.73 -5.85
CA ALA A 197 6.56 11.05 -6.98
C ALA A 197 5.47 11.88 -7.68
N PHE A 198 4.68 12.64 -6.93
CA PHE A 198 3.41 13.17 -7.41
C PHE A 198 3.22 14.67 -7.24
N ASN A 199 3.86 15.30 -6.25
CA ASN A 199 3.55 16.67 -5.84
C ASN A 199 4.72 17.65 -6.09
N GLU A 200 5.90 17.16 -6.44
CA GLU A 200 7.09 17.95 -6.73
C GLU A 200 7.45 17.94 -8.21
N PRO A 201 8.07 19.03 -8.72
CA PRO A 201 8.68 19.02 -10.04
C PRO A 201 9.83 17.99 -10.09
N PHE A 202 10.19 17.57 -11.30
CA PHE A 202 11.31 16.65 -11.49
C PHE A 202 12.58 17.18 -10.81
N ASN A 203 13.16 16.32 -9.98
CA ASN A 203 14.43 16.58 -9.32
C ASN A 203 15.25 15.29 -9.30
N GLU A 204 16.44 15.33 -9.89
CA GLU A 204 17.28 14.15 -10.05
C GLU A 204 17.71 13.57 -8.69
N ALA A 205 18.13 14.42 -7.74
CA ALA A 205 18.58 13.98 -6.42
C ALA A 205 17.45 13.30 -5.63
N ASN A 206 16.26 13.89 -5.63
CA ASN A 206 15.08 13.30 -5.00
C ASN A 206 14.68 11.97 -5.67
N THR A 207 14.74 11.91 -7.01
CA THR A 207 14.43 10.68 -7.75
C THR A 207 15.42 9.55 -7.41
N ARG A 208 16.71 9.86 -7.29
CA ARG A 208 17.74 8.91 -6.85
C ARG A 208 17.53 8.47 -5.39
N LEU A 209 17.13 9.38 -4.50
CA LEU A 209 16.79 9.05 -3.12
C LEU A 209 15.68 7.99 -3.04
N VAL A 210 14.63 8.13 -3.85
CA VAL A 210 13.56 7.12 -3.95
C VAL A 210 14.14 5.79 -4.43
N LEU A 211 14.87 5.81 -5.56
CA LEU A 211 15.41 4.60 -6.18
C LEU A 211 16.40 3.83 -5.28
N GLN A 212 17.11 4.52 -4.38
CA GLN A 212 18.06 3.93 -3.44
C GLN A 212 17.41 3.31 -2.20
N SER A 213 16.10 3.50 -1.98
CA SER A 213 15.42 3.00 -0.79
C SER A 213 15.31 1.47 -0.82
N ALA A 214 15.89 0.83 0.20
CA ALA A 214 15.81 -0.61 0.36
C ALA A 214 14.35 -1.08 0.41
N GLY A 215 14.01 -2.07 -0.41
CA GLY A 215 12.65 -2.61 -0.45
C GLY A 215 11.68 -1.87 -1.38
N LEU A 216 12.11 -0.90 -2.18
CA LEU A 216 11.24 -0.28 -3.20
C LEU A 216 10.63 -1.34 -4.15
N SER A 217 9.40 -1.15 -4.60
CA SER A 217 8.77 -2.06 -5.57
C SER A 217 9.41 -1.99 -6.96
N ALA A 218 9.36 -3.09 -7.69
CA ALA A 218 9.92 -3.16 -9.04
C ALA A 218 9.26 -2.15 -10.00
N SER A 219 7.95 -1.89 -9.83
CA SER A 219 7.25 -0.88 -10.64
C SER A 219 7.73 0.54 -10.34
N TRP A 220 7.93 0.88 -9.06
CA TRP A 220 8.45 2.20 -8.70
C TRP A 220 9.92 2.37 -9.11
N CYS A 221 10.74 1.31 -8.98
CA CYS A 221 12.11 1.32 -9.52
C CYS A 221 12.11 1.67 -11.01
N ARG A 222 11.24 1.02 -11.80
CA ARG A 222 11.12 1.30 -13.24
C ARG A 222 10.70 2.73 -13.50
N THR A 223 9.68 3.24 -12.81
CA THR A 223 9.23 4.63 -12.96
C THR A 223 10.36 5.61 -12.68
N MET A 224 11.05 5.48 -11.54
CA MET A 224 12.14 6.39 -11.18
C MET A 224 13.33 6.28 -12.15
N GLN A 225 13.66 5.09 -12.63
CA GLN A 225 14.67 4.91 -13.68
C GLN A 225 14.27 5.61 -14.98
N THR A 226 13.02 5.48 -15.43
CA THR A 226 12.53 6.18 -16.62
C THR A 226 12.66 7.69 -16.44
N ARG A 227 12.23 8.25 -15.30
CA ARG A 227 12.36 9.69 -15.03
C ARG A 227 13.81 10.16 -15.07
N LEU A 228 14.75 9.38 -14.54
CA LEU A 228 16.18 9.70 -14.62
C LEU A 228 16.73 9.67 -16.05
N LEU A 229 16.17 8.81 -16.91
CA LEU A 229 16.59 8.69 -18.32
C LEU A 229 15.99 9.79 -19.19
N THR A 230 14.73 10.16 -18.96
CA THR A 230 14.01 11.14 -19.78
C THR A 230 14.15 12.57 -19.27
N GLY A 231 14.42 12.75 -17.97
CA GLY A 231 14.36 14.06 -17.31
C GLY A 231 12.92 14.56 -17.08
N GLU A 232 11.92 13.69 -17.26
CA GLU A 232 10.50 14.06 -17.28
C GLU A 232 9.68 13.17 -16.34
N ILE A 233 8.61 13.74 -15.77
CA ILE A 233 7.59 13.01 -15.02
C ILE A 233 6.53 12.50 -16.01
N GLU A 234 6.17 11.23 -15.92
CA GLU A 234 5.11 10.64 -16.74
C GLU A 234 3.74 11.25 -16.44
N SER A 235 2.85 11.30 -17.45
CA SER A 235 1.47 11.74 -17.26
C SER A 235 0.71 10.85 -16.26
N PHE A 236 -0.07 11.48 -15.38
CA PHE A 236 -0.93 10.80 -14.41
C PHE A 236 -2.38 10.67 -14.87
N GLU A 237 -2.76 11.35 -15.97
CA GLU A 237 -4.14 11.47 -16.45
C GLU A 237 -4.82 10.12 -16.69
N GLY A 238 -4.11 9.19 -17.33
CA GLY A 238 -4.61 7.83 -17.56
C GLY A 238 -4.95 7.11 -16.26
N ARG A 239 -4.13 7.29 -15.21
CA ARG A 239 -4.34 6.65 -13.91
C ARG A 239 -5.44 7.34 -13.09
N LEU A 240 -5.50 8.66 -13.10
CA LEU A 240 -6.39 9.46 -12.25
C LEU A 240 -7.81 9.60 -12.84
N PHE A 241 -7.94 9.65 -14.16
CA PHE A 241 -9.21 9.98 -14.84
C PHE A 241 -9.63 8.98 -15.91
N ASN A 242 -8.94 7.85 -16.07
CA ASN A 242 -9.18 6.89 -17.15
C ASN A 242 -9.06 7.52 -18.56
N ASN A 243 -8.11 8.44 -18.74
CA ASN A 243 -7.85 9.09 -20.02
C ASN A 243 -6.51 8.63 -20.61
N PRO A 244 -6.48 7.49 -21.36
CA PRO A 244 -5.24 6.90 -21.85
C PRO A 244 -4.53 7.70 -22.96
N HIS A 245 -5.13 8.79 -23.44
CA HIS A 245 -4.61 9.60 -24.56
C HIS A 245 -4.08 10.97 -24.15
N ALA A 246 -4.20 11.35 -22.87
CA ALA A 246 -3.62 12.59 -22.37
C ALA A 246 -2.11 12.43 -22.23
N LYS A 247 -1.40 12.97 -23.23
CA LYS A 247 0.07 13.04 -23.29
C LYS A 247 0.61 13.94 -22.20
#